data_AF-A0A1Z9GXJ3-F1
#
_entry.id   AF-A0A1Z9GXJ3-F1
#
_cell.length_a   1.000
_cell.length_b   1.000
_cell.length_c   1.000
_cell.angle_alpha   90.00
_cell.angle_beta   90.00
_cell.angle_gamma   90.00
#
_symmetry.space_group_name_H-M   'P 1'
#
loop_
_entity.id
_entity.type
_entity.pdbx_description
1 polymer ?
#
loop_
_entity_poly.entity_id
_entity_poly.type
_entity_poly.pdbx_seq_one_letter_code
_entity_poly.pdbx_strand_id
1 'polypeptide(L)'
;MDTQEILDNHYAVHKNTSLLDILLEFEKSMDEMGIYTYKNWMEGEIVDGPKIGRYWVDITIMYPREMMPDPAGGQRLLGYDCKVYYKKDYYLAPRRVKTPGDFKPGTKKPQVDEVPVWLVTIKMPKRLLDNFDLETDAEVEAQDKAKDEGITDETTITSDE
;
A
#
# COMPACT_ATOMS: atom_id res chain seq x y z
N MET A 1 16.40 28.20 -27.11
CA MET A 1 16.12 26.92 -26.46
C MET A 1 17.28 26.02 -26.81
N ASP A 2 18.16 25.81 -25.84
CA ASP A 2 19.36 25.00 -26.01
C ASP A 2 18.94 23.55 -26.27
N THR A 3 19.68 22.82 -27.12
CA THR A 3 19.51 21.37 -27.30
C THR A 3 19.57 20.63 -25.97
N GLN A 4 20.34 21.15 -25.00
CA GLN A 4 20.41 20.60 -23.66
C GLN A 4 19.09 20.79 -22.89
N GLU A 5 18.46 21.96 -22.96
CA GLU A 5 17.16 22.20 -22.32
C GLU A 5 16.04 21.31 -22.89
N ILE A 6 16.09 21.02 -24.20
CA ILE A 6 15.13 20.13 -24.84
C ILE A 6 15.33 18.69 -24.35
N LEU A 7 16.59 18.24 -24.25
CA LEU A 7 16.92 16.92 -23.71
C LEU A 7 16.51 16.82 -22.23
N ASP A 8 16.85 17.81 -21.41
CA ASP A 8 16.53 17.81 -19.99
C ASP A 8 15.01 17.83 -19.75
N ASN A 9 14.26 18.59 -20.54
CA ASN A 9 12.79 18.57 -20.50
C ASN A 9 12.22 17.23 -20.97
N HIS A 10 12.78 16.64 -22.04
CA HIS A 10 12.39 15.31 -22.50
C HIS A 10 12.63 14.27 -21.40
N TYR A 11 13.81 14.28 -20.77
CA TYR A 11 14.12 13.41 -19.63
C TYR A 11 13.19 13.67 -18.44
N ALA A 12 12.92 14.93 -18.07
CA ALA A 12 12.02 15.27 -16.97
C ALA A 12 10.56 14.82 -17.21
N VAL A 13 10.07 14.96 -18.45
CA VAL A 13 8.74 14.47 -18.84
C VAL A 13 8.68 12.94 -18.81
N HIS A 14 9.77 12.26 -19.18
CA HIS A 14 9.85 10.80 -19.15
C HIS A 14 10.16 10.18 -17.78
N LYS A 15 10.71 10.96 -16.83
CA LYS A 15 11.14 10.51 -15.49
C LYS A 15 10.09 10.68 -14.37
N ASN A 16 8.91 11.22 -14.68
CA ASN A 16 7.83 11.28 -13.69
C ASN A 16 7.18 9.90 -13.53
N THR A 17 7.83 9.03 -12.76
CA THR A 17 7.30 7.72 -12.38
C THR A 17 6.07 7.93 -11.48
N SER A 18 4.91 7.47 -11.93
CA SER A 18 3.67 7.60 -11.17
C SER A 18 3.59 6.57 -10.04
N LEU A 19 2.72 6.80 -9.05
CA LEU A 19 2.42 5.79 -8.03
C LEU A 19 1.94 4.47 -8.64
N LEU A 20 1.28 4.53 -9.80
CA LEU A 20 0.84 3.34 -10.52
C LEU A 20 2.03 2.55 -11.07
N ASP A 21 3.05 3.21 -11.61
CA ASP A 21 4.25 2.56 -12.14
C ASP A 21 5.00 1.82 -11.02
N ILE A 22 5.06 2.41 -9.83
CA ILE A 22 5.64 1.76 -8.64
C ILE A 22 4.83 0.51 -8.24
N LEU A 23 3.50 0.57 -8.30
CA LEU A 23 2.66 -0.60 -8.04
C LEU A 23 2.86 -1.69 -9.09
N LEU A 24 2.99 -1.33 -10.36
CA LEU A 24 3.25 -2.27 -11.44
C LEU A 24 4.62 -2.93 -11.29
N GLU A 25 5.66 -2.17 -10.91
CA GLU A 25 6.97 -2.75 -10.65
C GLU A 25 6.93 -3.67 -9.42
N PHE A 26 6.20 -3.30 -8.37
CA PHE A 26 6.00 -4.15 -7.20
C PHE A 26 5.32 -5.49 -7.58
N GLU A 27 4.27 -5.41 -8.40
CA GLU A 27 3.53 -6.55 -8.92
C GLU A 27 4.43 -7.47 -9.76
N LYS A 28 5.21 -6.89 -10.68
CA LYS A 28 6.21 -7.59 -11.49
C LYS A 28 7.26 -8.29 -10.60
N SER A 29 7.81 -7.61 -9.59
CA SER A 29 8.75 -8.22 -8.65
C SER A 29 8.13 -9.39 -7.89
N MET A 30 6.84 -9.32 -7.52
CA MET A 30 6.14 -10.45 -6.90
C MET A 30 5.96 -11.63 -7.86
N ASP A 31 5.68 -11.37 -9.15
CA ASP A 31 5.56 -12.42 -10.17
C ASP A 31 6.91 -13.09 -10.46
N GLU A 32 7.99 -12.31 -10.59
CA GLU A 32 9.35 -12.81 -10.77
C GLU A 32 9.82 -13.65 -9.57
N MET A 33 9.41 -13.25 -8.36
CA MET A 33 9.60 -14.05 -7.15
C MET A 33 8.70 -15.29 -7.14
N GLY A 34 7.76 -15.47 -8.06
CA GLY A 34 6.88 -16.64 -8.15
C GLY A 34 5.80 -16.69 -7.08
N ILE A 35 5.41 -15.55 -6.51
CA ILE A 35 4.41 -15.49 -5.42
C ILE A 35 3.03 -15.94 -5.89
N TYR A 36 2.67 -15.68 -7.14
CA TYR A 36 1.37 -16.07 -7.69
C TYR A 36 1.22 -17.57 -7.97
N THR A 37 2.30 -18.35 -7.82
CA THR A 37 2.20 -19.83 -7.84
C THR A 37 1.53 -20.40 -6.60
N TYR A 38 1.47 -19.64 -5.51
CA TYR A 38 0.88 -20.04 -4.24
C TYR A 38 -0.62 -19.75 -4.20
N LYS A 39 -1.36 -20.60 -3.48
CA LYS A 39 -2.82 -20.52 -3.44
C LYS A 39 -3.31 -19.17 -2.91
N ASN A 40 -4.36 -18.65 -3.56
CA ASN A 40 -5.08 -17.41 -3.23
C ASN A 40 -4.28 -16.11 -3.33
N TRP A 41 -2.98 -16.12 -3.69
CA TRP A 41 -2.19 -14.88 -3.77
C TRP A 41 -2.66 -13.93 -4.88
N MET A 42 -3.14 -14.46 -6.00
CA MET A 42 -3.72 -13.68 -7.11
C MET A 42 -5.08 -13.03 -6.77
N GLU A 43 -5.77 -13.50 -5.73
CA GLU A 43 -7.13 -13.05 -5.39
C GLU A 43 -7.16 -11.77 -4.53
N GLY A 44 -5.98 -11.18 -4.32
CA GLY A 44 -5.80 -10.05 -3.43
C GLY A 44 -6.09 -8.72 -4.10
N GLU A 45 -6.68 -7.79 -3.33
CA GLU A 45 -6.94 -6.42 -3.78
C GLU A 45 -6.08 -5.44 -2.98
N ILE A 46 -5.36 -4.54 -3.65
CA ILE A 46 -4.58 -3.50 -2.97
C ILE A 46 -5.55 -2.50 -2.34
N VAL A 47 -5.43 -2.30 -1.02
CA VAL A 47 -6.29 -1.38 -0.25
C VAL A 47 -5.54 -0.20 0.34
N ASP A 48 -4.21 -0.25 0.37
CA ASP A 48 -3.35 0.81 0.88
C ASP A 48 -1.95 0.73 0.25
N GLY A 49 -1.36 1.88 -0.05
CA GLY A 49 -0.08 2.01 -0.73
C GLY A 49 -0.17 2.41 -2.21
N PRO A 50 0.98 2.58 -2.90
CA PRO A 50 2.32 2.33 -2.38
C PRO A 50 2.76 3.43 -1.42
N LYS A 51 3.22 3.05 -0.23
CA LYS A 51 3.84 3.96 0.74
C LYS A 51 5.34 3.89 0.54
N ILE A 52 5.88 4.95 -0.03
CA ILE A 52 7.30 5.06 -0.34
C ILE A 52 8.00 5.65 0.89
N GLY A 53 8.86 4.86 1.53
CA GLY A 53 9.79 5.35 2.54
C GLY A 53 11.22 5.32 2.02
N ARG A 54 12.20 5.72 2.84
CA ARG A 54 13.60 5.77 2.43
C ARG A 54 14.17 4.48 1.81
N TYR A 55 13.87 3.33 2.40
CA TYR A 55 14.45 2.03 1.97
C TYR A 55 13.39 1.02 1.49
N TRP A 56 12.12 1.30 1.73
CA TRP A 56 11.03 0.36 1.60
C TRP A 56 9.90 0.96 0.79
N VAL A 57 9.22 0.12 0.03
CA VAL A 57 7.90 0.38 -0.49
C VAL A 57 6.94 -0.57 0.21
N ASP A 58 5.90 -0.01 0.82
CA ASP A 58 4.91 -0.79 1.56
C ASP A 58 3.57 -0.79 0.80
N ILE A 59 2.97 -1.96 0.65
CA ILE A 59 1.57 -2.11 0.20
C ILE A 59 0.79 -2.98 1.19
N THR A 60 -0.52 -2.79 1.26
CA THR A 60 -1.42 -3.71 1.98
C THR A 60 -2.45 -4.26 1.01
N ILE A 61 -2.53 -5.59 0.99
CA ILE A 61 -3.45 -6.35 0.15
C ILE A 61 -4.54 -6.96 1.04
N MET A 62 -5.79 -6.78 0.65
CA MET A 62 -6.95 -7.34 1.30
C MET A 62 -7.35 -8.65 0.62
N TYR A 63 -7.73 -9.62 1.45
CA TYR A 63 -8.29 -10.89 1.00
C TYR A 63 -9.57 -11.20 1.78
N PRO A 64 -10.60 -11.77 1.13
CA PRO A 64 -11.75 -12.34 1.84
C PRO A 64 -11.29 -13.33 2.93
N ARG A 65 -12.01 -13.39 4.06
CA ARG A 65 -11.59 -14.22 5.20
C ARG A 65 -11.34 -15.69 4.88
N GLU A 66 -12.14 -16.24 3.96
CA GLU A 66 -12.08 -17.63 3.51
C GLU A 66 -11.00 -17.87 2.43
N MET A 67 -10.53 -16.80 1.80
CA MET A 67 -9.53 -16.81 0.73
C MET A 67 -8.18 -16.28 1.22
N MET A 68 -7.79 -16.65 2.45
CA MET A 68 -6.48 -16.29 2.98
C MET A 68 -5.37 -16.76 2.03
N PRO A 69 -4.39 -15.90 1.67
CA PRO A 69 -3.26 -16.30 0.84
C PRO A 69 -2.39 -17.31 1.59
N ASP A 70 -1.87 -18.29 0.85
CA ASP A 70 -1.04 -19.35 1.42
C ASP A 70 0.20 -18.76 2.11
N PRO A 71 0.40 -18.99 3.43
CA PRO A 71 1.56 -18.48 4.17
C PRO A 71 2.91 -18.87 3.56
N ALA A 72 3.00 -19.96 2.79
CA ALA A 72 4.24 -20.36 2.12
C ALA A 72 4.71 -19.32 1.09
N GLY A 73 3.80 -18.62 0.42
CA GLY A 73 4.15 -17.49 -0.46
C GLY A 73 4.70 -16.30 0.34
N GLY A 74 4.13 -16.05 1.53
CA GLY A 74 4.63 -15.01 2.43
C GLY A 74 6.03 -15.33 2.96
N GLN A 75 6.28 -16.60 3.29
CA GLN A 75 7.59 -17.09 3.70
C GLN A 75 8.64 -16.92 2.57
N ARG A 76 8.23 -17.08 1.31
CA ARG A 76 9.11 -16.87 0.16
C ARG A 76 9.57 -15.42 0.05
N LEU A 77 8.67 -14.45 0.27
CA LEU A 77 9.01 -13.03 0.32
C LEU A 77 10.07 -12.73 1.40
N LEU A 78 9.99 -13.38 2.56
CA LEU A 78 11.01 -13.22 3.61
C LEU A 78 12.42 -13.63 3.13
N GLY A 79 12.52 -14.58 2.19
CA GLY A 79 13.78 -14.98 1.59
C GLY A 79 14.45 -13.91 0.71
N TYR A 80 13.71 -12.87 0.33
CA TYR A 80 14.20 -11.72 -0.44
C TYR A 80 14.42 -10.47 0.44
N ASP A 81 14.45 -10.62 1.76
CA ASP A 81 14.48 -9.53 2.77
C ASP A 81 13.19 -8.68 2.84
N CYS A 82 12.09 -9.13 2.23
CA CYS A 82 10.80 -8.48 2.44
C CYS A 82 10.29 -8.75 3.86
N LYS A 83 9.41 -7.88 4.36
CA LYS A 83 8.67 -8.09 5.63
C LYS A 83 7.21 -8.28 5.31
N VAL A 84 6.60 -9.31 5.88
CA VAL A 84 5.19 -9.65 5.65
C VAL A 84 4.44 -9.68 6.98
N TYR A 85 3.31 -8.99 7.04
CA TYR A 85 2.47 -8.90 8.23
C TYR A 85 1.04 -9.29 7.89
N TYR A 86 0.46 -10.18 8.71
CA TYR A 86 -0.94 -10.60 8.57
C TYR A 86 -1.77 -10.01 9.70
N LYS A 87 -2.88 -9.35 9.34
CA LYS A 87 -3.84 -8.80 10.29
C LYS A 87 -5.24 -9.28 9.94
N LYS A 88 -5.99 -9.70 10.95
CA LYS A 88 -7.44 -9.94 10.84
C LYS A 88 -8.15 -8.61 11.01
N ASP A 89 -9.04 -8.28 10.08
CA ASP A 89 -9.79 -7.04 10.13
C ASP A 89 -11.22 -7.23 9.62
N TYR A 90 -11.99 -6.16 9.59
CA TYR A 90 -13.32 -6.08 9.00
C TYR A 90 -13.50 -4.75 8.28
N TYR A 91 -14.22 -4.76 7.16
CA TYR A 91 -14.71 -3.52 6.54
C TYR A 91 -16.22 -3.46 6.61
N LEU A 92 -16.74 -2.23 6.59
CA LEU A 92 -18.16 -1.96 6.68
C LEU A 92 -18.78 -1.93 5.29
N ALA A 93 -19.71 -2.84 5.02
CA ALA A 93 -20.44 -2.91 3.76
C ALA A 93 -21.93 -2.61 3.98
N PRO A 94 -22.58 -1.85 3.09
CA PRO A 94 -24.03 -1.69 3.15
C PRO A 94 -24.72 -3.02 2.85
N ARG A 95 -25.67 -3.42 3.70
CA ARG A 95 -26.50 -4.61 3.50
C ARG A 95 -27.33 -4.46 2.23
N ARG A 96 -27.32 -5.51 1.39
CA ARG A 96 -28.22 -5.57 0.24
C ARG A 96 -29.67 -5.71 0.72
N VAL A 97 -30.49 -4.70 0.43
CA VAL A 97 -31.91 -4.67 0.83
C VAL A 97 -32.70 -5.74 0.05
N LYS A 98 -33.30 -6.68 0.77
CA LYS A 98 -34.28 -7.65 0.24
C LYS A 98 -35.63 -7.52 0.93
N THR A 99 -35.63 -7.10 2.19
CA THR A 99 -36.81 -6.99 3.05
C THR A 99 -36.86 -5.62 3.76
N PRO A 100 -38.04 -5.18 4.24
CA PRO A 100 -38.14 -3.94 5.02
C PRO A 100 -37.28 -3.94 6.30
N GLY A 101 -36.94 -5.12 6.83
CA GLY A 101 -36.06 -5.27 7.99
C GLY A 101 -34.58 -4.97 7.71
N ASP A 102 -34.18 -4.81 6.45
CA ASP A 102 -32.79 -4.49 6.07
C ASP A 102 -32.47 -2.99 6.16
N PHE A 103 -33.47 -2.16 6.44
CA PHE A 103 -33.27 -0.73 6.68
C PHE A 103 -32.91 -0.47 8.15
N LYS A 104 -32.15 0.60 8.39
CA LYS A 104 -31.98 1.12 9.75
C LYS A 104 -33.35 1.60 10.26
N PRO A 105 -33.75 1.24 11.50
CA PRO A 105 -35.05 1.61 12.03
C PRO A 105 -35.37 3.10 11.84
N GLY A 106 -36.52 3.39 11.24
CA GLY A 106 -36.97 4.77 11.01
C GLY A 106 -36.31 5.51 9.84
N THR A 107 -35.47 4.84 9.03
CA THR A 107 -34.83 5.46 7.85
C THR A 107 -34.95 4.59 6.60
N LYS A 108 -34.70 5.15 5.42
CA LYS A 108 -34.55 4.40 4.16
C LYS A 108 -33.08 4.03 3.86
N LYS A 109 -32.19 4.11 4.86
CA LYS A 109 -30.78 3.74 4.69
C LYS A 109 -30.61 2.25 5.01
N PRO A 110 -29.86 1.48 4.21
CA PRO A 110 -29.57 0.09 4.53
C PRO A 110 -28.79 -0.01 5.84
N GLN A 111 -28.95 -1.13 6.53
CA GLN A 111 -28.06 -1.54 7.62
C GLN A 111 -26.64 -1.73 7.08
N VAL A 112 -25.67 -1.71 7.99
CA VAL A 112 -24.25 -1.88 7.67
C VAL A 112 -23.81 -3.18 8.32
N ASP A 113 -23.20 -4.04 7.52
CA ASP A 113 -22.65 -5.33 7.94
C ASP A 113 -21.13 -5.24 8.00
N GLU A 114 -20.55 -5.92 8.99
CA GLU A 114 -19.11 -6.14 9.07
C GLU A 114 -18.72 -7.34 8.21
N VAL A 115 -17.88 -7.11 7.20
CA VAL A 115 -17.35 -8.17 6.35
C VAL A 115 -15.93 -8.50 6.81
N PRO A 116 -15.68 -9.73 7.31
CA PRO A 116 -14.37 -10.10 7.81
C PRO A 116 -13.38 -10.29 6.66
N VAL A 117 -12.16 -9.82 6.86
CA VAL A 117 -11.08 -9.90 5.88
C VAL A 117 -9.74 -10.23 6.53
N TRP A 118 -8.77 -10.55 5.68
CA TRP A 118 -7.36 -10.54 5.99
C TRP A 118 -6.70 -9.35 5.31
N LEU A 119 -5.83 -8.66 6.04
CA LEU A 119 -4.92 -7.67 5.50
C LEU A 119 -3.50 -8.25 5.54
N VAL A 120 -2.82 -8.22 4.40
CA VAL A 120 -1.44 -8.64 4.25
C VAL A 120 -0.62 -7.42 3.86
N THR A 121 0.16 -6.90 4.79
CA THR A 121 1.08 -5.80 4.53
C THR A 121 2.44 -6.35 4.14
N ILE A 122 2.95 -5.94 2.99
CA ILE A 122 4.25 -6.34 2.47
C ILE A 122 5.12 -5.08 2.42
N LYS A 123 6.29 -5.15 3.06
CA LYS A 123 7.35 -4.15 2.93
C LYS A 123 8.44 -4.73 2.04
N MET A 124 8.60 -4.17 0.85
CA MET A 124 9.60 -4.59 -0.12
C MET A 124 10.80 -3.62 -0.12
N PRO A 125 12.04 -4.11 -0.06
CA PRO A 125 13.21 -3.27 -0.27
C PRO A 125 13.17 -2.64 -1.66
N LYS A 126 13.44 -1.33 -1.76
CA LYS A 126 13.49 -0.62 -3.05
C LYS A 126 14.44 -1.25 -4.07
N ARG A 127 15.53 -1.88 -3.59
CA ARG A 127 16.50 -2.59 -4.42
C ARG A 127 15.94 -3.80 -5.20
N LEU A 128 14.72 -4.23 -4.90
CA LEU A 128 14.03 -5.32 -5.61
C LEU A 128 13.10 -4.81 -6.71
N LEU A 129 12.96 -3.49 -6.84
CA LEU A 129 12.16 -2.83 -7.87
C LEU A 129 13.15 -2.31 -8.93
N ASP A 130 13.09 -2.85 -10.15
CA ASP A 130 14.11 -2.58 -11.18
C ASP A 130 14.13 -1.11 -11.64
N ASN A 131 12.97 -0.44 -11.61
CA ASN A 131 12.76 0.92 -12.13
C ASN A 131 12.51 1.97 -11.04
N PHE A 132 13.07 1.81 -9.84
CA PHE A 132 12.90 2.83 -8.80
C PHE A 132 13.80 4.05 -9.08
N ASP A 133 13.24 5.12 -9.67
CA ASP A 133 13.97 6.36 -9.96
C ASP A 133 14.45 7.08 -8.69
N LEU A 134 15.75 7.37 -8.64
CA LEU A 134 16.43 8.10 -7.55
C LEU A 134 15.84 9.49 -7.24
N GLU A 135 15.04 10.07 -8.15
CA GLU A 135 14.39 11.37 -7.94
C GLU A 135 13.22 11.26 -6.95
N THR A 136 12.49 10.14 -6.94
CA THR A 136 11.49 9.87 -5.88
C THR A 136 12.12 9.67 -4.50
N ASP A 137 13.37 9.23 -4.43
CA ASP A 137 14.10 9.14 -3.15
C ASP A 137 14.34 10.54 -2.56
N ALA A 138 14.67 11.55 -3.38
CA ALA A 138 14.96 12.90 -2.89
C ALA A 138 13.72 13.62 -2.33
N GLU A 139 12.57 13.48 -3.00
CA GLU A 139 11.30 14.05 -2.52
C GLU A 139 10.79 13.34 -1.26
N VAL A 140 10.91 12.03 -1.21
CA VAL A 140 10.54 11.22 -0.04
C VAL A 140 11.48 11.51 1.13
N GLU A 141 12.78 11.69 0.90
CA GLU A 141 13.73 12.10 1.95
C GLU A 141 13.38 13.49 2.53
N ALA A 142 12.91 14.43 1.71
CA ALA A 142 12.46 15.73 2.20
C ALA A 142 11.16 15.61 3.05
N GLN A 143 10.23 14.76 2.63
CA GLN A 143 8.97 14.53 3.36
C GLN A 143 9.16 13.75 4.66
N ASP A 144 10.03 12.73 4.68
CA ASP A 144 10.34 11.95 5.88
C ASP A 144 11.07 12.81 6.92
N LYS A 145 12.01 13.67 6.50
CA LYS A 145 12.64 14.66 7.39
C LYS A 145 11.62 15.63 7.97
N ALA A 146 10.72 16.17 7.15
CA ALA A 146 9.67 17.07 7.62
C ALA A 146 8.71 16.41 8.62
N LYS A 147 8.41 15.11 8.46
CA LYS A 147 7.59 14.34 9.42
C LYS A 147 8.31 14.05 10.74
N ASP A 148 9.61 13.75 10.69
CA ASP A 148 10.42 13.50 11.89
C ASP A 148 10.61 14.81 12.69
N GLU A 149 10.87 15.92 12.00
CA GLU A 149 10.97 17.25 12.62
C GLU A 149 9.62 17.71 13.22
N GLY A 150 8.51 17.46 12.53
CA GLY A 150 7.16 17.83 13.01
C GLY A 150 6.64 17.03 14.22
N ILE A 151 7.23 15.87 14.55
CA ILE A 151 6.90 15.11 15.77
C ILE A 151 7.53 15.73 17.03
N THR A 152 8.56 16.57 16.89
CA THR A 152 9.30 17.11 18.05
C THR A 152 8.66 18.35 18.70
N ASP A 153 7.66 18.97 18.05
CA ASP A 153 7.08 20.26 18.51
C ASP A 153 5.72 20.16 19.23
N GLU A 154 5.08 18.99 19.35
CA GLU A 154 3.78 18.83 20.04
C GLU A 154 3.84 18.08 21.40
N THR A 155 4.85 18.34 22.24
CA THR A 155 4.78 17.91 23.67
C THR A 155 5.22 19.00 24.66
N THR A 156 4.84 20.25 24.40
CA THR A 156 4.81 21.28 25.46
C THR A 156 3.42 21.90 25.54
N ILE A 157 2.44 21.09 25.95
CA ILE A 157 1.16 21.62 26.47
C ILE A 157 1.32 21.67 28.00
N THR A 158 1.72 22.84 28.46
CA THR A 158 1.40 23.47 29.76
C THR A 158 0.79 22.58 30.84
N SER A 159 1.60 22.23 31.85
CA SER A 159 1.11 21.99 33.20
C SER A 159 1.22 23.31 33.98
N ASP A 160 0.12 24.05 34.03
CA ASP A 160 -0.08 25.16 34.96
C ASP A 160 -0.18 24.61 36.39
N GLU A 161 0.67 25.09 37.29
CA GLU A 161 0.42 25.26 38.74
C GLU A 161 0.82 26.66 39.16
#